data_AF-K2BFW6-F1
#
_entry.id   AF-K2BFW6-F1
#
_cell.length_a   1.000
_cell.length_b   1.000
_cell.length_c   1.000
_cell.angle_alpha   90.00
_cell.angle_beta   90.00
_cell.angle_gamma   90.00
#
_symmetry.space_group_name_H-M   'P 1'
#
loop_
_entity.id
_entity.type
_entity.pdbx_description
1 polymer ?
#
loop_
_entity_poly.entity_id
_entity_poly.type
_entity_poly.pdbx_seq_one_letter_code
_entity_poly.pdbx_strand_id
1 'polypeptide(L)'
;MIGAFYAQFYGSISPSIFSLDQLMLLFAMIVIGGLGRSEGAVIGTAIVVLIDKGLLGLGPLRILLVAAIMLAVTLFAHNGLVGIREQFRGWRNRKKSEARARRTEKGGEVMPEEAIEFADKQEIYYRRFQKRLRDRLKALITPELIEEHRLRPLGQHSDALNRVLNHFRRGEVADKYAIMRQPGQFHSYKIVAFSGVRGAPPRLVDDKIYDDINQAYHAVFLLRVNDLMES
;
A
#
# COMPACT_ATOMS: atom_id res chain seq x y z
N MET A 1 -29.66 -2.67 27.31
CA MET A 1 -30.33 -3.63 28.22
C MET A 1 -29.59 -3.85 29.56
N ILE A 2 -28.28 -3.56 29.68
CA ILE A 2 -27.51 -3.83 30.90
C ILE A 2 -27.92 -2.95 32.10
N GLY A 3 -28.28 -1.68 31.87
CA GLY A 3 -28.69 -0.76 32.95
C GLY A 3 -30.01 -1.10 33.64
N ALA A 4 -30.98 -1.70 32.93
CA ALA A 4 -32.27 -2.09 33.48
C ALA A 4 -32.14 -3.30 34.42
N PHE A 5 -31.30 -4.28 34.06
CA PHE A 5 -30.96 -5.41 34.94
C PHE A 5 -30.24 -4.97 36.21
N TYR A 6 -29.39 -3.94 36.10
CA TYR A 6 -28.63 -3.41 37.24
C TYR A 6 -29.54 -2.72 38.28
N ALA A 7 -30.50 -1.91 37.82
CA ALA A 7 -31.46 -1.24 38.70
C ALA A 7 -32.38 -2.22 39.44
N GLN A 8 -32.75 -3.34 38.81
CA GLN A 8 -33.61 -4.37 39.41
C GLN A 8 -32.88 -5.18 40.50
N PHE A 9 -31.58 -5.41 40.37
CA PHE A 9 -30.83 -6.23 41.33
C PHE A 9 -30.39 -5.48 42.59
N TYR A 10 -30.11 -4.17 42.48
CA TYR A 10 -29.54 -3.38 43.59
C TYR A 10 -30.53 -2.46 44.31
N GLY A 11 -31.78 -2.34 43.83
CA GLY A 11 -32.87 -1.65 44.53
C GLY A 11 -32.70 -0.12 44.69
N SER A 12 -31.54 0.45 44.35
CA SER A 12 -31.30 1.88 44.26
C SER A 12 -30.24 2.19 43.20
N ILE A 13 -30.38 3.33 42.52
CA ILE A 13 -29.36 3.88 41.65
C ILE A 13 -28.47 4.76 42.51
N SER A 14 -27.48 4.16 43.19
CA SER A 14 -26.44 4.95 43.85
C SER A 14 -25.41 5.37 42.79
N PRO A 15 -25.07 6.66 42.62
CA PRO A 15 -24.02 7.07 41.68
C PRO A 15 -22.61 6.62 42.08
N SER A 16 -22.44 6.10 43.30
CA SER A 16 -21.15 5.71 43.90
C SER A 16 -20.43 4.55 43.18
N ILE A 17 -21.20 3.70 42.50
CA ILE A 17 -20.78 2.57 41.66
C ILE A 17 -20.33 3.00 40.25
N PHE A 18 -20.38 4.30 39.97
CA PHE A 18 -19.68 4.94 38.86
C PHE A 18 -18.52 5.77 39.40
N SER A 19 -17.67 5.14 40.21
CA SER A 19 -16.46 5.78 40.70
C SER A 19 -15.57 6.19 39.52
N LEU A 20 -14.86 7.32 39.66
CA LEU A 20 -13.95 7.82 38.63
C LEU A 20 -12.94 6.74 38.22
N ASP A 21 -12.49 5.93 39.18
CA ASP A 21 -11.64 4.76 38.98
C ASP A 21 -12.25 3.71 38.02
N GLN A 22 -13.53 3.39 38.17
CA GLN A 22 -14.23 2.44 37.29
C GLN A 22 -14.40 3.00 35.88
N LEU A 23 -14.67 4.30 35.75
CA LEU A 23 -14.74 4.95 34.45
C LEU A 23 -13.38 4.93 33.76
N MET A 24 -12.29 5.26 34.47
CA MET A 24 -10.94 5.19 33.92
C MET A 24 -10.55 3.77 33.52
N LEU A 25 -10.91 2.76 34.31
CA LEU A 25 -10.72 1.35 33.95
C LEU A 25 -11.50 0.97 32.70
N LEU A 26 -12.77 1.39 32.59
CA LEU A 26 -13.59 1.14 31.41
C LEU A 26 -13.00 1.82 30.16
N PHE A 27 -12.54 3.06 30.28
CA PHE A 27 -11.84 3.76 29.20
C PHE A 27 -10.54 3.05 28.81
N ALA A 28 -9.75 2.59 29.79
CA ALA A 28 -8.53 1.83 29.54
C ALA A 28 -8.83 0.55 28.76
N MET A 29 -9.88 -0.21 29.10
CA MET A 29 -10.28 -1.41 28.36
C MET A 29 -10.62 -1.11 26.89
N ILE A 30 -11.35 -0.02 26.63
CA ILE A 30 -11.75 0.38 25.28
C ILE A 30 -10.53 0.84 24.47
N VAL A 31 -9.65 1.63 25.07
CA VAL A 31 -8.48 2.21 24.40
C VAL A 31 -7.40 1.14 24.15
N ILE A 32 -7.16 0.27 25.11
CA ILE A 32 -6.20 -0.84 24.98
C ILE A 32 -6.71 -1.88 23.96
N GLY A 33 -8.02 -2.15 23.97
CA GLY A 33 -8.68 -3.03 23.02
C GLY A 33 -8.77 -2.47 21.59
N GLY A 34 -8.87 -1.15 21.45
CA GLY A 34 -8.99 -0.44 20.18
C GLY A 34 -10.43 -0.06 19.83
N LEU A 35 -10.61 1.17 19.32
CA LEU A 35 -11.91 1.69 18.87
C LEU A 35 -12.28 1.06 17.52
N GLY A 36 -13.35 0.27 17.47
CA GLY A 36 -13.96 -0.18 16.21
C GLY A 36 -13.91 -1.67 15.87
N ARG A 37 -13.34 -2.54 16.74
CA ARG A 37 -13.47 -4.01 16.60
C ARG A 37 -13.96 -4.67 17.88
N SER A 38 -15.02 -5.47 17.77
CA SER A 38 -15.59 -6.24 18.88
C SER A 38 -14.59 -7.21 19.50
N GLU A 39 -13.72 -7.81 18.70
CA GLU A 39 -12.65 -8.70 19.16
C GLU A 39 -11.62 -7.97 20.04
N GLY A 40 -11.35 -6.70 19.74
CA GLY A 40 -10.42 -5.87 20.49
C GLY A 40 -10.90 -5.52 21.89
N ALA A 41 -12.19 -5.22 22.03
CA ALA A 41 -12.80 -4.95 23.33
C ALA A 41 -12.69 -6.16 24.28
N VAL A 42 -12.91 -7.38 23.79
CA VAL A 42 -12.81 -8.61 24.60
C VAL A 42 -11.38 -8.83 25.11
N ILE A 43 -10.38 -8.66 24.24
CA ILE A 43 -8.96 -8.82 24.59
C ILE A 43 -8.51 -7.69 25.53
N GLY A 44 -8.91 -6.45 25.25
CA GLY A 44 -8.62 -5.29 26.09
C GLY A 44 -9.17 -5.46 27.51
N THR A 45 -10.42 -5.92 27.63
CA THR A 45 -11.02 -6.26 28.93
C THR A 45 -10.26 -7.39 29.62
N ALA A 46 -9.92 -8.48 28.92
CA ALA A 46 -9.18 -9.59 29.52
C ALA A 46 -7.81 -9.16 30.08
N ILE A 47 -7.06 -8.35 29.33
CA ILE A 47 -5.74 -7.85 29.75
C ILE A 47 -5.86 -6.92 30.96
N VAL A 48 -6.75 -5.92 30.89
CA VAL A 48 -6.93 -4.96 31.98
C VAL A 48 -7.45 -5.64 33.25
N VAL A 49 -8.39 -6.59 33.12
CA VAL A 49 -8.89 -7.36 34.27
C VAL A 49 -7.81 -8.25 34.87
N LEU A 50 -6.98 -8.89 34.04
CA LEU A 50 -5.87 -9.71 34.52
C LEU A 50 -4.85 -8.87 35.29
N ILE A 51 -4.55 -7.67 34.80
CA ILE A 51 -3.65 -6.73 35.48
C ILE A 51 -4.28 -6.24 36.79
N ASP A 52 -5.52 -5.76 36.74
CA ASP A 52 -6.23 -5.21 37.90
C ASP A 52 -6.41 -6.25 39.02
N LYS A 53 -6.76 -7.50 38.66
CA LYS A 53 -6.91 -8.59 39.62
C LYS A 53 -5.60 -9.26 40.01
N GLY A 54 -4.61 -9.29 39.13
CA GLY A 54 -3.29 -9.88 39.41
C GLY A 54 -2.44 -8.99 40.31
N LEU A 55 -2.63 -7.67 40.24
CA LEU A 55 -1.86 -6.67 40.98
C LEU A 55 -2.62 -6.12 42.20
N LEU A 56 -3.60 -6.86 42.74
CA LEU A 56 -4.39 -6.46 43.91
C LEU A 56 -3.54 -6.05 45.13
N GLY A 57 -2.33 -6.61 45.27
CA GLY A 57 -1.41 -6.31 46.36
C GLY A 57 -0.72 -4.94 46.31
N LEU A 58 -0.85 -4.17 45.22
CA LEU A 58 -0.13 -2.91 45.01
C LEU A 58 -0.91 -1.65 45.43
N GLY A 59 -2.13 -1.80 45.95
CA GLY A 59 -2.92 -0.67 46.45
C GLY A 59 -3.16 0.42 45.38
N PRO A 60 -3.04 1.73 45.70
CA PRO A 60 -3.31 2.83 44.76
C PRO A 60 -2.40 2.87 43.52
N LEU A 61 -1.21 2.24 43.57
CA LEU A 61 -0.27 2.22 42.45
C LEU A 61 -0.84 1.52 41.20
N ARG A 62 -1.86 0.67 41.36
CA ARG A 62 -2.53 0.00 40.23
C ARG A 62 -3.10 1.00 39.22
N ILE A 63 -3.69 2.10 39.70
CA ILE A 63 -4.37 3.09 38.85
C ILE A 63 -3.33 3.81 37.99
N LEU A 64 -2.19 4.14 38.60
CA LEU A 64 -1.07 4.80 37.94
C LEU A 64 -0.43 3.89 36.89
N LEU A 65 -0.31 2.59 37.18
CA LEU A 65 0.21 1.59 36.25
C LEU A 65 -0.74 1.38 35.07
N VAL A 66 -2.05 1.27 35.31
CA VAL A 66 -3.05 1.19 34.23
C VAL A 66 -3.03 2.45 33.35
N ALA A 67 -2.93 3.63 33.94
CA ALA A 67 -2.82 4.88 33.19
C ALA A 67 -1.54 4.94 32.34
N ALA A 68 -0.40 4.46 32.87
CA ALA A 68 0.86 4.40 32.14
C ALA A 68 0.80 3.41 30.95
N ILE A 69 0.18 2.24 31.15
CA ILE A 69 -0.03 1.27 30.07
C ILE A 69 -0.98 1.84 29.01
N MET A 70 -2.06 2.49 29.43
CA MET A 70 -2.98 3.16 28.52
C MET A 70 -2.24 4.19 27.66
N LEU A 71 -1.40 5.03 28.26
CA LEU A 71 -0.59 6.02 27.54
C LEU A 71 0.41 5.37 26.57
N ALA A 72 1.06 4.28 26.97
CA ALA A 72 1.96 3.54 26.08
C ALA A 72 1.18 2.97 24.88
N VAL A 73 0.03 2.35 25.11
CA VAL A 73 -0.77 1.76 24.03
C VAL A 73 -1.31 2.84 23.09
N THR A 74 -1.74 4.00 23.59
CA THR A 74 -2.21 5.09 22.71
C THR A 74 -1.11 5.68 21.84
N LEU A 75 0.11 5.81 22.37
CA LEU A 75 1.24 6.37 21.61
C LEU A 75 1.82 5.38 20.61
N PHE A 76 1.93 4.09 20.98
CA PHE A 76 2.63 3.11 20.16
C PHE A 76 1.70 2.29 19.24
N ALA A 77 0.41 2.16 19.55
CA ALA A 77 -0.51 1.32 18.77
C ALA A 77 -1.62 2.14 18.08
N HIS A 78 -1.51 2.30 16.75
CA HIS A 78 -2.62 2.77 15.93
C HIS A 78 -3.73 1.69 15.90
N ASN A 79 -4.89 1.99 16.47
CA ASN A 79 -6.05 1.10 16.67
C ASN A 79 -5.93 0.05 17.80
N GLY A 80 -5.14 0.32 18.85
CA GLY A 80 -5.01 -0.58 20.02
C GLY A 80 -4.18 -1.84 19.73
N LEU A 81 -4.12 -2.77 20.70
CA LEU A 81 -3.24 -3.94 20.63
C LEU A 81 -3.58 -4.89 19.46
N VAL A 82 -4.84 -4.92 19.02
CA VAL A 82 -5.29 -5.78 17.91
C VAL A 82 -4.79 -5.28 16.55
N GLY A 83 -4.55 -3.97 16.39
CA GLY A 83 -4.02 -3.36 15.16
C GLY A 83 -2.57 -3.74 14.86
N ILE A 84 -1.80 -4.12 15.88
CA ILE A 84 -0.37 -4.52 15.75
C ILE A 84 -0.23 -5.73 14.83
N ARG A 85 -1.16 -6.69 14.90
CA ARG A 85 -1.13 -7.91 14.07
C ARG A 85 -1.35 -7.60 12.59
N GLU A 86 -2.21 -6.64 12.27
CA GLU A 86 -2.46 -6.21 10.88
C GLU A 86 -1.31 -5.36 10.33
N GLN A 87 -0.70 -4.50 11.14
CA GLN A 87 0.53 -3.78 10.77
C GLN A 87 1.69 -4.73 10.50
N PHE A 88 1.89 -5.74 11.36
CA PHE A 88 2.96 -6.72 11.19
C PHE A 88 2.72 -7.64 9.98
N ARG A 89 1.45 -8.03 9.73
CA ARG A 89 1.07 -8.80 8.53
C ARG A 89 1.22 -7.98 7.26
N GLY A 90 0.86 -6.69 7.27
CA GLY A 90 1.08 -5.76 6.17
C GLY A 90 2.56 -5.59 5.85
N TRP A 91 3.41 -5.43 6.87
CA TRP A 91 4.86 -5.35 6.71
C TRP A 91 5.48 -6.66 6.19
N ARG A 92 5.05 -7.81 6.71
CA ARG A 92 5.53 -9.13 6.25
C ARG A 92 5.06 -9.46 4.83
N ASN A 93 3.84 -9.05 4.48
CA ASN A 93 3.32 -9.18 3.11
C ASN A 93 4.07 -8.24 2.16
N ARG A 94 4.42 -7.02 2.57
CA ARG A 94 5.26 -6.11 1.77
C ARG A 94 6.61 -6.74 1.41
N LYS A 95 7.31 -7.34 2.39
CA LYS A 95 8.56 -8.08 2.13
C LYS A 95 8.40 -9.36 1.30
N LYS A 96 7.30 -10.11 1.45
CA LYS A 96 7.01 -11.27 0.59
C LYS A 96 6.62 -10.86 -0.83
N SER A 97 5.95 -9.73 -0.99
CA SER A 97 5.55 -9.17 -2.30
C SER A 97 6.77 -8.73 -3.10
N GLU A 98 7.78 -8.14 -2.44
CA GLU A 98 9.06 -7.78 -3.06
C GLU A 98 9.84 -9.02 -3.53
N ALA A 99 9.85 -10.10 -2.75
CA ALA A 99 10.50 -11.36 -3.13
C ALA A 99 9.74 -12.14 -4.23
N ARG A 100 8.40 -12.00 -4.28
CA ARG A 100 7.53 -12.64 -5.28
C ARG A 100 7.49 -11.86 -6.60
N ALA A 101 7.56 -10.52 -6.54
CA ALA A 101 7.78 -9.66 -7.71
C ALA A 101 9.09 -10.02 -8.43
N ARG A 102 10.19 -10.21 -7.67
CA ARG A 102 11.48 -10.68 -8.21
C ARG A 102 11.46 -12.07 -8.87
N ARG A 103 10.48 -12.93 -8.56
CA ARG A 103 10.35 -14.27 -9.19
C ARG A 103 9.41 -14.28 -10.40
N THR A 104 8.47 -13.34 -10.49
CA THR A 104 7.46 -13.30 -11.56
C THR A 104 7.90 -12.42 -12.74
N GLU A 105 9.00 -11.67 -12.59
CA GLU A 105 9.56 -10.76 -13.61
C GLU A 105 10.10 -11.46 -14.87
N LYS A 106 10.43 -12.77 -14.84
CA LYS A 106 11.05 -13.43 -16.00
C LYS A 106 10.06 -14.11 -16.97
N GLY A 107 9.13 -13.33 -17.50
CA GLY A 107 8.53 -13.67 -18.80
C GLY A 107 7.07 -14.09 -18.83
N GLY A 108 6.25 -13.70 -17.84
CA GLY A 108 4.79 -13.67 -17.97
C GLY A 108 4.06 -15.00 -18.21
N GLU A 109 4.73 -16.14 -18.04
CA GLU A 109 4.11 -17.46 -18.02
C GLU A 109 3.80 -17.86 -16.59
N VAL A 110 2.53 -18.17 -16.33
CA VAL A 110 2.09 -18.77 -15.06
C VAL A 110 2.57 -20.21 -15.06
N MET A 111 3.39 -20.57 -14.08
CA MET A 111 3.83 -21.96 -13.91
C MET A 111 2.60 -22.84 -13.63
N PRO A 112 2.53 -24.09 -14.15
CA PRO A 112 1.36 -24.96 -13.94
C PRO A 112 1.00 -25.15 -12.46
N GLU A 113 1.99 -25.11 -11.58
CA GLU A 113 1.83 -25.20 -10.12
C GLU A 113 1.17 -23.94 -9.52
N GLU A 114 1.44 -22.75 -10.06
CA GLU A 114 0.82 -21.50 -9.63
C GLU A 114 -0.64 -21.39 -10.09
N ALA A 115 -1.01 -22.01 -11.22
CA ALA A 115 -2.36 -21.98 -11.79
C ALA A 115 -3.44 -22.56 -10.85
N ILE A 116 -3.05 -23.40 -9.89
CA ILE A 116 -3.93 -24.02 -8.89
C ILE A 116 -4.27 -23.03 -7.75
N GLU A 117 -3.40 -22.07 -7.47
CA GLU A 117 -3.56 -21.10 -6.37
C GLU A 117 -4.39 -19.85 -6.74
N PHE A 118 -4.63 -19.57 -8.03
CA PHE A 118 -5.42 -18.42 -8.44
C PHE A 118 -6.92 -18.67 -8.22
N ALA A 119 -7.52 -17.88 -7.32
CA ALA A 119 -8.97 -17.87 -7.12
C ALA A 119 -9.74 -17.44 -8.39
N ASP A 120 -9.13 -16.56 -9.20
CA ASP A 120 -9.69 -16.09 -10.46
C ASP A 120 -8.88 -16.62 -11.66
N LYS A 121 -9.53 -17.46 -12.48
CA LYS A 121 -8.92 -18.03 -13.70
C LYS A 121 -8.78 -16.99 -14.83
N GLN A 122 -9.50 -15.87 -14.77
CA GLN A 122 -9.37 -14.80 -15.76
C GLN A 122 -7.98 -14.15 -15.72
N GLU A 123 -7.38 -14.08 -14.54
CA GLU A 123 -6.02 -13.55 -14.34
C GLU A 123 -4.98 -14.35 -15.15
N ILE A 124 -5.12 -15.68 -15.18
CA ILE A 124 -4.25 -16.56 -15.96
C ILE A 124 -4.36 -16.25 -17.46
N TYR A 125 -5.59 -16.07 -17.96
CA TYR A 125 -5.82 -15.71 -19.36
C TYR A 125 -5.22 -14.33 -19.66
N TYR A 126 -5.44 -13.35 -18.79
CA TYR A 126 -4.94 -11.99 -18.98
C TYR A 126 -3.41 -11.96 -19.04
N ARG A 127 -2.71 -12.67 -18.14
CA ARG A 127 -1.24 -12.79 -18.17
C ARG A 127 -0.73 -13.39 -19.47
N ARG A 128 -1.34 -14.49 -19.93
CA ARG A 128 -0.97 -15.14 -21.21
C ARG A 128 -1.26 -14.26 -22.41
N PHE A 129 -2.36 -13.52 -22.40
CA PHE A 129 -2.69 -12.56 -23.43
C PHE A 129 -1.65 -11.42 -23.46
N GLN A 130 -1.31 -10.86 -22.30
CA GLN A 130 -0.32 -9.80 -22.17
C GLN A 130 1.07 -10.26 -22.65
N LYS A 131 1.50 -11.48 -22.32
CA LYS A 131 2.75 -12.04 -22.83
C LYS A 131 2.77 -12.07 -24.37
N ARG A 132 1.76 -12.69 -25.00
CA ARG A 132 1.65 -12.75 -26.47
C ARG A 132 1.59 -11.37 -27.12
N LEU A 133 0.93 -10.40 -26.47
CA LEU A 133 0.90 -9.03 -26.94
C LEU A 133 2.31 -8.41 -26.89
N ARG A 134 3.04 -8.54 -25.79
CA ARG A 134 4.42 -8.03 -25.67
C ARG A 134 5.34 -8.65 -26.72
N ASP A 135 5.28 -9.97 -26.92
CA ASP A 135 6.10 -10.65 -27.93
C ASP A 135 5.83 -10.11 -29.35
N ARG A 136 4.56 -9.87 -29.69
CA ARG A 136 4.18 -9.23 -30.96
C ARG A 136 4.70 -7.80 -31.07
N LEU A 137 4.64 -7.02 -29.99
CA LEU A 137 5.11 -5.64 -29.98
C LEU A 137 6.64 -5.56 -30.09
N LYS A 138 7.38 -6.46 -29.44
CA LYS A 138 8.84 -6.57 -29.58
C LYS A 138 9.26 -6.75 -31.04
N ALA A 139 8.53 -7.57 -31.79
CA ALA A 139 8.78 -7.77 -33.22
C ALA A 139 8.53 -6.53 -34.08
N LEU A 140 7.75 -5.55 -33.60
CA LEU A 140 7.52 -4.27 -34.29
C LEU A 140 8.60 -3.24 -33.99
N ILE A 141 9.42 -3.42 -32.95
CA ILE A 141 10.47 -2.46 -32.59
C ILE A 141 11.64 -2.61 -33.58
N THR A 142 11.65 -1.77 -34.61
CA THR A 142 12.76 -1.68 -35.57
C THR A 142 13.50 -0.35 -35.44
N PRO A 143 14.75 -0.24 -35.92
CA PRO A 143 15.49 1.03 -35.94
C PRO A 143 14.72 2.15 -36.66
N GLU A 144 14.00 1.81 -37.73
CA GLU A 144 13.20 2.75 -38.51
C GLU A 144 12.01 3.29 -37.70
N LEU A 145 11.36 2.43 -36.90
CA LEU A 145 10.26 2.83 -36.02
C LEU A 145 10.75 3.74 -34.87
N ILE A 146 11.93 3.44 -34.33
CA ILE A 146 12.56 4.29 -33.31
C ILE A 146 12.87 5.66 -33.92
N GLU A 147 13.43 5.68 -35.14
CA GLU A 147 13.77 6.90 -35.85
C GLU A 147 12.52 7.72 -36.25
N GLU A 148 11.44 7.05 -36.66
CA GLU A 148 10.13 7.68 -36.90
C GLU A 148 9.67 8.48 -35.68
N HIS A 149 9.71 7.85 -34.50
CA HIS A 149 9.36 8.52 -33.24
C HIS A 149 10.33 9.64 -32.88
N ARG A 150 11.63 9.53 -33.22
CA ARG A 150 12.64 10.57 -32.96
C ARG A 150 12.37 11.84 -33.76
N LEU A 151 12.06 11.68 -35.05
CA LEU A 151 11.79 12.79 -35.96
C LEU A 151 10.49 13.52 -35.60
N ARG A 152 9.46 12.76 -35.22
CA ARG A 152 8.17 13.29 -34.84
C ARG A 152 7.63 12.51 -33.62
N PRO A 153 7.90 12.95 -32.38
CA PRO A 153 7.35 12.29 -31.20
C PRO A 153 5.83 12.46 -31.04
N LEU A 154 5.31 13.61 -31.49
CA LEU A 154 3.90 13.98 -31.39
C LEU A 154 3.24 14.05 -32.77
N GLY A 155 1.98 13.62 -32.84
CA GLY A 155 1.17 13.70 -34.05
C GLY A 155 0.75 12.33 -34.58
N GLN A 156 0.52 12.27 -35.89
CA GLN A 156 0.15 11.04 -36.58
C GLN A 156 1.39 10.18 -36.82
N HIS A 157 1.26 8.86 -36.64
CA HIS A 157 2.33 7.89 -36.81
C HIS A 157 1.88 6.74 -37.69
N SER A 158 2.82 5.90 -38.09
CA SER A 158 2.57 4.62 -38.74
C SER A 158 1.68 3.72 -37.87
N ASP A 159 1.00 2.76 -38.47
CA ASP A 159 0.16 1.80 -37.73
C ASP A 159 0.99 1.03 -36.68
N ALA A 160 2.22 0.65 -37.03
CA ALA A 160 3.14 -0.05 -36.13
C ALA A 160 3.48 0.81 -34.90
N LEU A 161 3.91 2.06 -35.11
CA LEU A 161 4.25 2.96 -34.01
C LEU A 161 3.03 3.30 -33.16
N ASN A 162 1.85 3.51 -33.76
CA ASN A 162 0.61 3.73 -33.01
C ASN A 162 0.24 2.54 -32.12
N ARG A 163 0.41 1.29 -32.58
CA ARG A 163 0.16 0.10 -31.76
C ARG A 163 1.08 0.05 -30.53
N VAL A 164 2.37 0.34 -30.74
CA VAL A 164 3.36 0.39 -29.64
C VAL A 164 3.01 1.51 -28.65
N LEU A 165 2.73 2.72 -29.14
CA LEU A 165 2.37 3.85 -28.30
C LEU A 165 1.06 3.61 -27.53
N ASN A 166 0.07 2.98 -28.16
CA ASN A 166 -1.19 2.63 -27.50
C ASN A 166 -0.97 1.64 -26.35
N HIS A 167 -0.05 0.68 -26.51
CA HIS A 167 0.35 -0.22 -25.44
C HIS A 167 1.01 0.55 -24.28
N PHE A 168 2.02 1.38 -24.58
CA PHE A 168 2.73 2.16 -23.55
C PHE A 168 1.83 3.13 -22.78
N ARG A 169 0.84 3.74 -23.44
CA ARG A 169 -0.13 4.65 -22.79
C ARG A 169 -1.08 3.92 -21.84
N ARG A 170 -1.51 2.70 -22.21
CA ARG A 170 -2.49 1.89 -21.46
C ARG A 170 -1.93 1.15 -20.25
N GLY A 171 -0.61 1.09 -20.08
CA GLY A 171 0.02 0.39 -18.94
C GLY A 171 -0.45 0.87 -17.56
N GLU A 172 -0.15 0.09 -16.53
CA GLU A 172 -0.42 0.45 -15.12
C GLU A 172 0.40 1.66 -14.69
N VAL A 173 -0.06 2.39 -13.66
CA VAL A 173 0.59 3.64 -13.18
C VAL A 173 1.91 3.38 -12.47
N ALA A 174 2.07 2.20 -11.87
CA ALA A 174 3.33 1.77 -11.26
C ALA A 174 4.44 1.75 -12.33
N ASP A 175 5.57 2.37 -12.00
CA ASP A 175 6.71 2.59 -12.89
C ASP A 175 6.36 3.30 -14.21
N LYS A 176 5.36 4.19 -14.20
CA LYS A 176 5.17 5.15 -15.30
C LYS A 176 6.22 6.23 -15.31
N TYR A 177 6.89 6.37 -16.45
CA TYR A 177 7.72 7.51 -16.74
C TYR A 177 6.89 8.76 -17.05
N ALA A 178 7.33 9.88 -16.51
CA ALA A 178 6.78 11.20 -16.74
C ALA A 178 7.90 12.22 -16.93
N ILE A 179 7.56 13.31 -17.61
CA ILE A 179 8.46 14.43 -17.86
C ILE A 179 8.13 15.51 -16.84
N MET A 180 9.12 15.91 -16.04
CA MET A 180 9.01 16.95 -15.03
C MET A 180 9.81 18.16 -15.46
N ARG A 181 9.13 19.29 -15.66
CA ARG A 181 9.76 20.58 -15.91
C ARG A 181 10.43 21.08 -14.62
N GLN A 182 11.70 21.46 -14.72
CA GLN A 182 12.45 21.98 -13.57
C GLN A 182 12.07 23.45 -13.29
N PRO A 183 11.88 23.84 -12.02
CA PRO A 183 11.67 25.24 -11.65
C PRO A 183 12.96 26.05 -11.87
N GLY A 184 12.83 27.31 -12.31
CA GLY A 184 13.93 28.26 -12.40
C GLY A 184 14.78 28.22 -13.67
N GLN A 185 14.55 27.26 -14.58
CA GLN A 185 15.18 27.23 -15.90
C GLN A 185 14.12 27.11 -17.00
N PHE A 186 14.23 27.96 -18.04
CA PHE A 186 13.38 27.83 -19.21
C PHE A 186 13.77 26.57 -19.99
N HIS A 187 12.78 25.79 -20.42
CA HIS A 187 12.96 24.56 -21.21
C HIS A 187 13.81 23.44 -20.59
N SER A 188 13.97 23.38 -19.27
CA SER A 188 14.67 22.29 -18.59
C SER A 188 13.70 21.19 -18.14
N TYR A 189 13.91 19.96 -18.63
CA TYR A 189 13.07 18.79 -18.35
C TYR A 189 13.90 17.63 -17.79
N LYS A 190 13.37 16.93 -16.78
CA LYS A 190 13.92 15.66 -16.27
C LYS A 190 12.87 14.56 -16.36
N ILE A 191 13.34 13.32 -16.43
CA ILE A 191 12.45 12.13 -16.45
C ILE A 191 12.34 11.56 -15.03
N VAL A 192 11.10 11.32 -14.61
CA VAL A 192 10.77 10.73 -13.32
C VAL A 192 9.92 9.50 -13.51
N ALA A 193 9.97 8.55 -12.58
CA ALA A 193 9.11 7.36 -12.55
C ALA A 193 8.19 7.39 -11.34
N PHE A 194 6.92 7.08 -11.55
CA PHE A 194 5.94 6.94 -10.47
C PHE A 194 6.11 5.60 -9.76
N SER A 195 6.07 5.62 -8.43
CA SER A 195 6.11 4.40 -7.61
C SER A 195 4.80 3.59 -7.63
N GLY A 196 3.71 4.16 -8.17
CA GLY A 196 2.36 3.58 -8.08
C GLY A 196 1.73 3.64 -6.68
N VAL A 197 2.47 4.11 -5.66
CA VAL A 197 1.98 4.22 -4.28
C VAL A 197 1.52 5.65 -4.01
N ARG A 198 0.28 5.82 -3.55
CA ARG A 198 -0.27 7.12 -3.20
C ARG A 198 0.58 7.80 -2.10
N GLY A 199 0.97 9.05 -2.34
CA GLY A 199 1.74 9.87 -1.39
C GLY A 199 3.25 9.64 -1.41
N ALA A 200 3.76 8.63 -2.14
CA ALA A 200 5.19 8.47 -2.35
C ALA A 200 5.66 9.42 -3.46
N PRO A 201 6.78 10.15 -3.28
CA PRO A 201 7.31 11.03 -4.32
C PRO A 201 7.79 10.20 -5.52
N PRO A 202 7.72 10.77 -6.74
CA PRO A 202 8.27 10.13 -7.93
C PRO A 202 9.80 10.04 -7.82
N ARG A 203 10.38 8.93 -8.31
CA ARG A 203 11.83 8.72 -8.34
C ARG A 203 12.43 9.37 -9.59
N LEU A 204 13.58 10.01 -9.47
CA LEU A 204 14.36 10.41 -10.64
C LEU A 204 14.90 9.15 -11.32
N VAL A 205 14.72 9.07 -12.64
CA VAL A 205 15.20 7.92 -13.43
C VAL A 205 16.64 8.11 -13.86
N ASP A 206 17.00 9.36 -14.16
CA ASP A 206 18.30 9.78 -14.64
C ASP A 206 18.59 11.21 -14.17
N ASP A 207 19.86 11.58 -14.10
CA ASP A 207 20.34 12.92 -13.80
C ASP A 207 20.38 13.83 -15.04
N LYS A 208 20.21 13.26 -16.24
CA LYS A 208 20.17 13.99 -17.50
C LYS A 208 19.04 15.02 -17.54
N ILE A 209 19.42 16.23 -17.96
CA ILE A 209 18.52 17.34 -18.24
C ILE A 209 18.34 17.43 -19.76
N TYR A 210 17.10 17.59 -20.18
CA TYR A 210 16.74 17.81 -21.58
C TYR A 210 16.32 19.27 -21.74
N ASP A 211 16.92 19.94 -22.72
CA ASP A 211 16.62 21.35 -23.05
C ASP A 211 15.49 21.49 -24.07
N ASP A 212 15.00 20.36 -24.60
CA ASP A 212 13.88 20.29 -25.53
C ASP A 212 12.90 19.21 -25.09
N ILE A 213 11.61 19.54 -25.15
CA ILE A 213 10.54 18.64 -24.74
C ILE A 213 10.42 17.44 -25.69
N ASN A 214 10.72 17.60 -26.98
CA ASN A 214 10.67 16.49 -27.94
C ASN A 214 11.76 15.47 -27.68
N GLN A 215 12.96 15.91 -27.27
CA GLN A 215 14.01 15.01 -26.80
C GLN A 215 13.58 14.26 -25.53
N ALA A 216 12.91 14.93 -24.58
CA ALA A 216 12.39 14.27 -23.39
C ALA A 216 11.30 13.23 -23.73
N TYR A 217 10.39 13.51 -24.69
CA TYR A 217 9.42 12.53 -25.18
C TYR A 217 10.10 11.32 -25.81
N HIS A 218 11.09 11.55 -26.66
CA HIS A 218 11.83 10.46 -27.30
C HIS A 218 12.60 9.62 -26.28
N ALA A 219 13.21 10.24 -25.28
CA ALA A 219 13.90 9.54 -24.20
C ALA A 219 12.95 8.67 -23.35
N VAL A 220 11.76 9.18 -23.01
CA VAL A 220 10.72 8.37 -22.34
C VAL A 220 10.31 7.16 -23.20
N PHE A 221 10.17 7.36 -24.51
CA PHE A 221 9.87 6.26 -25.43
C PHE A 221 10.98 5.21 -25.45
N LEU A 222 12.25 5.60 -25.50
CA LEU A 222 13.38 4.66 -25.45
C LEU A 222 13.42 3.86 -24.16
N LEU A 223 13.18 4.50 -23.00
CA LEU A 223 13.07 3.80 -21.73
C LEU A 223 11.96 2.74 -21.75
N ARG A 224 10.81 3.07 -22.34
CA ARG A 224 9.70 2.12 -22.50
C ARG A 224 9.98 0.99 -23.47
N VAL A 225 10.70 1.27 -24.55
CA VAL A 225 11.19 0.22 -25.45
C VAL A 225 12.13 -0.70 -24.70
N ASN A 226 13.05 -0.18 -23.89
CA ASN A 226 13.96 -1.00 -23.08
C ASN A 226 13.19 -1.88 -22.08
N ASP A 227 12.26 -1.30 -21.32
CA ASP A 227 11.39 -2.06 -20.39
C ASP A 227 10.65 -3.20 -21.12
N LEU A 228 10.11 -2.90 -22.30
CA LEU A 228 9.39 -3.89 -23.11
C LEU A 228 10.34 -5.02 -23.52
N MET A 229 11.56 -4.72 -23.94
CA MET A 229 12.56 -5.70 -24.35
C MET A 229 13.05 -6.58 -23.19
N GLU A 230 13.13 -6.04 -21.98
CA GLU A 230 13.55 -6.75 -20.75
C GLU A 230 12.44 -7.65 -20.15
N SER A 231 11.16 -7.38 -20.45
CA SER A 231 9.97 -8.07 -19.90
C SER A 231 9.58 -9.42 -20.52
#